data_AF-A0A0W0YWX4-F1
#
_entry.id   AF-A0A0W0YWX4-F1
#
_cell.length_a   1.000
_cell.length_b   1.000
_cell.length_c   1.000
_cell.angle_alpha   90.00
_cell.angle_beta   90.00
_cell.angle_gamma   90.00
#
_symmetry.space_group_name_H-M   'P 1'
#
loop_
_entity.id
_entity.type
_entity.pdbx_description
1 polymer ?
#
loop_
_entity_poly.entity_id
_entity_poly.type
_entity_poly.pdbx_seq_one_letter_code
_entity_poly.pdbx_strand_id
1 'polypeptide(L)'
;MEKITKSVRLSTHLFSKNHNSVFKIITTVILSISLSACASLMDRMPIDTPQRETIRESNEMLSSHKEIQVEQYQANNNYAAVTGNATASILAGGIVNAVVSAHENYQADKALQPLKKSLKDYDYRQLFQQSLTTELSDIKWLHLKQKQITDNSNDRQKDQYIKNMNQMGDAFIFVDLSYELSHPMDHMTVTAQVELYKRDLKKSTLVYKNTFTYIDELAKPAKPMTFIDLWLANQGAQARKSMNEAKMMLSSAIAKDISDPTIRPDNKKPTNVWYSVGRTGQAAYLEEKKGKKSILRTKFGKIVIVNSQFVTTKHNWRE
;
A
#
# COMPACT_ATOMS: atom_id res chain seq x y z
N MET A 1 49.19 71.04 29.35
CA MET A 1 49.13 70.00 30.41
C MET A 1 47.69 69.52 30.50
N GLU A 2 47.51 68.21 30.65
CA GLU A 2 46.23 67.51 30.89
C GLU A 2 45.12 67.64 29.83
N LYS A 3 44.89 66.57 29.06
CA LYS A 3 43.84 65.60 29.41
C LYS A 3 43.84 64.39 28.49
N ILE A 4 43.52 63.28 29.13
CA ILE A 4 43.46 61.90 28.69
C ILE A 4 42.30 61.70 27.70
N THR A 5 42.49 60.87 26.68
CA THR A 5 41.37 60.09 26.12
C THR A 5 41.85 58.69 25.75
N LYS A 6 41.86 57.82 26.77
CA LYS A 6 41.76 56.37 26.65
C LYS A 6 40.32 56.02 26.31
N SER A 7 40.05 55.32 25.22
CA SER A 7 38.91 54.41 25.12
C SER A 7 39.07 53.51 23.89
N VAL A 8 38.52 52.30 23.98
CA VAL A 8 38.33 51.32 22.89
C VAL A 8 39.54 50.43 22.53
N ARG A 9 39.90 49.54 23.46
CA ARG A 9 40.44 48.21 23.12
C ARG A 9 39.84 47.18 24.06
N LEU A 10 38.61 46.77 23.78
CA LEU A 10 38.00 45.57 24.33
C LEU A 10 37.01 45.04 23.29
N SER A 11 37.05 43.73 23.08
CA SER A 11 36.04 42.92 22.36
C SER A 11 36.28 42.58 20.88
N THR A 12 37.45 42.02 20.53
CA THR A 12 37.59 41.23 19.29
C THR A 12 38.01 39.77 19.48
N HIS A 13 38.31 39.33 20.72
CA HIS A 13 38.80 37.96 20.95
C HIS A 13 37.75 36.92 21.37
N LEU A 14 36.48 37.28 21.56
CA LEU A 14 35.43 36.33 21.97
C LEU A 14 34.52 35.83 20.83
N PHE A 15 34.60 36.39 19.61
CA PHE A 15 33.74 35.96 18.50
C PHE A 15 34.33 34.86 17.60
N SER A 16 35.63 34.58 17.70
CA SER A 16 36.28 33.61 16.80
C SER A 16 36.05 32.13 17.17
N LYS A 17 35.80 31.80 18.44
CA LYS A 17 35.64 30.39 18.88
C LYS A 17 34.24 29.80 18.67
N ASN A 18 33.23 30.62 18.38
CA ASN A 18 31.84 30.15 18.28
C ASN A 18 31.40 29.76 16.85
N HIS A 19 32.09 30.25 15.81
CA HIS A 19 31.72 29.91 14.43
C HIS A 19 32.03 28.45 14.06
N ASN A 20 33.09 27.87 14.61
CA ASN A 20 33.47 26.48 14.31
C ASN A 20 32.56 25.44 14.95
N SER A 21 31.85 25.75 16.05
CA SER A 21 30.89 24.80 16.65
C SER A 21 29.55 24.84 15.92
N VAL A 22 29.06 26.04 15.57
CA VAL A 22 27.80 26.22 14.83
C VAL A 22 27.89 25.59 13.44
N PHE A 23 29.01 25.75 12.73
CA PHE A 23 29.20 25.14 11.41
C PHE A 23 29.20 23.61 11.47
N LYS A 24 29.81 23.01 12.51
CA LYS A 24 29.80 21.56 12.75
C LYS A 24 28.42 21.01 13.09
N ILE A 25 27.63 21.73 13.88
CA ILE A 25 26.25 21.33 14.22
C ILE A 25 25.37 21.36 12.96
N ILE A 26 25.49 22.41 12.13
CA ILE A 26 24.72 22.53 10.89
C ILE A 26 25.08 21.42 9.89
N THR A 27 26.37 21.09 9.71
CA THR A 27 26.77 19.98 8.82
C THR A 27 26.27 18.62 9.32
N THR A 28 26.27 18.39 10.64
CA THR A 28 25.80 17.12 11.23
C THR A 28 24.27 16.96 11.07
N VAL A 29 23.50 18.05 11.20
CA VAL A 29 22.04 18.05 10.99
C VAL A 29 21.68 17.86 9.51
N ILE A 30 22.39 18.52 8.58
CA ILE A 30 22.12 18.36 7.13
C ILE A 30 22.46 16.94 6.67
N LEU A 31 23.54 16.34 7.17
CA LEU A 31 23.95 14.97 6.82
C LEU A 31 22.99 13.91 7.40
N SER A 32 22.42 14.15 8.58
CA SER A 32 21.44 13.23 9.17
C SER A 32 20.07 13.29 8.47
N ILE A 33 19.61 14.47 8.03
CA ILE A 33 18.36 14.62 7.28
C ILE A 33 18.45 13.97 5.89
N SER A 34 19.62 14.04 5.23
CA SER A 34 19.82 13.48 3.89
C SER A 34 19.92 11.94 3.88
N LEU A 35 20.30 11.30 4.98
CA LEU A 35 20.33 9.84 5.10
C LEU A 35 18.94 9.22 5.35
N SER A 36 18.03 9.95 5.97
CA SER A 36 16.66 9.46 6.26
C SER A 36 15.73 9.45 5.05
N ALA A 37 16.02 10.18 3.97
CA ALA A 37 15.11 10.33 2.82
C ALA A 37 15.16 9.16 1.81
N CYS A 38 16.22 8.34 1.82
CA CYS A 38 16.37 7.25 0.84
C CYS A 38 15.80 5.90 1.31
N ALA A 39 15.47 5.73 2.59
CA ALA A 39 15.08 4.43 3.14
C ALA A 39 13.59 4.07 2.94
N SER A 40 12.73 5.02 2.59
CA SER A 40 11.26 4.83 2.59
C SER A 40 10.65 4.53 1.22
N LEU A 41 11.43 4.38 0.15
CA LEU A 41 10.91 4.29 -1.21
C LEU A 41 10.63 2.87 -1.71
N MET A 42 11.01 1.82 -0.96
CA MET A 42 10.77 0.44 -1.38
C MET A 42 9.48 -0.12 -0.78
N ASP A 43 8.48 -0.35 -1.64
CA ASP A 43 7.24 -1.03 -1.25
C ASP A 43 7.47 -2.51 -0.90
N ARG A 44 8.50 -3.12 -1.51
CA ARG A 44 8.86 -4.52 -1.29
C ARG A 44 10.18 -4.69 -0.54
N MET A 45 10.14 -5.48 0.52
CA MET A 45 11.28 -6.02 1.24
C MET A 45 11.27 -7.56 1.11
N PRO A 46 12.16 -8.18 0.33
CA PRO A 46 12.27 -9.64 0.24
C PRO A 46 12.66 -10.24 1.59
N ILE A 47 12.27 -11.50 1.81
CA ILE A 47 12.83 -12.30 2.91
C ILE A 47 14.19 -12.87 2.50
N ASP A 48 15.21 -12.61 3.30
CA ASP A 48 16.55 -13.16 3.09
C ASP A 48 16.60 -14.67 3.41
N THR A 49 17.39 -15.44 2.65
CA THR A 49 17.54 -16.90 2.86
C THR A 49 17.88 -17.28 4.30
N PRO A 50 18.82 -16.62 5.01
CA PRO A 50 19.13 -16.94 6.40
C PRO A 50 17.94 -16.74 7.35
N GLN A 51 17.05 -15.79 7.07
CA GLN A 51 15.85 -15.60 7.90
C GLN A 51 14.89 -16.79 7.75
N ARG A 52 14.74 -17.34 6.54
CA ARG A 52 13.87 -18.51 6.29
C ARG A 52 14.29 -19.73 7.09
N GLU A 53 15.58 -20.02 7.12
CA GLU A 53 16.15 -21.19 7.82
C GLU A 53 15.93 -21.15 9.33
N THR A 54 15.72 -19.96 9.88
CA THR A 54 15.49 -19.76 11.32
C THR A 54 14.02 -19.75 11.72
N ILE A 55 13.09 -19.70 10.77
CA ILE A 55 11.65 -19.76 11.03
C ILE A 55 11.26 -21.23 11.18
N ARG A 56 10.88 -21.65 12.39
CA ARG A 56 10.47 -23.03 12.65
C ARG A 56 8.97 -23.22 12.64
N GLU A 57 8.23 -22.16 12.97
CA GLU A 57 6.78 -22.14 13.08
C GLU A 57 6.28 -20.75 12.75
N SER A 58 5.20 -20.69 11.96
CA SER A 58 4.53 -19.44 11.63
C SER A 58 3.03 -19.50 11.83
N ASN A 59 2.43 -18.32 11.97
CA ASN A 59 0.98 -18.15 11.99
C ASN A 59 0.58 -17.06 11.01
N GLU A 60 -0.69 -17.07 10.63
CA GLU A 60 -1.28 -16.10 9.72
C GLU A 60 -2.39 -15.33 10.44
N MET A 61 -2.40 -14.02 10.29
CA MET A 61 -3.52 -13.17 10.66
C MET A 61 -3.95 -12.30 9.49
N LEU A 62 -5.22 -12.41 9.14
CA LEU A 62 -5.88 -11.56 8.18
C LEU A 62 -6.63 -10.45 8.93
N SER A 63 -6.20 -9.20 8.72
CA SER A 63 -6.98 -8.01 9.02
C SER A 63 -7.72 -7.56 7.78
N SER A 64 -8.97 -7.16 7.93
CA SER A 64 -9.72 -6.57 6.83
C SER A 64 -10.89 -5.75 7.33
N HIS A 65 -11.27 -4.74 6.56
CA HIS A 65 -12.57 -4.11 6.72
C HIS A 65 -13.68 -5.09 6.37
N LYS A 66 -14.79 -5.03 7.11
CA LYS A 66 -15.96 -5.90 6.87
C LYS A 66 -16.80 -5.43 5.67
N GLU A 67 -16.65 -4.17 5.29
CA GLU A 67 -17.46 -3.55 4.25
C GLU A 67 -16.62 -3.12 3.05
N ILE A 68 -17.25 -3.19 1.88
CA ILE A 68 -16.70 -2.69 0.63
C ILE A 68 -16.61 -1.17 0.73
N GLN A 69 -15.42 -0.65 0.43
CA GLN A 69 -15.19 0.78 0.34
C GLN A 69 -15.52 1.28 -1.07
N VAL A 70 -15.75 2.58 -1.14
CA VAL A 70 -16.00 3.29 -2.39
C VAL A 70 -14.92 4.33 -2.48
N GLU A 71 -14.26 4.38 -3.62
CA GLU A 71 -13.34 5.46 -3.91
C GLU A 71 -14.09 6.78 -3.73
N GLN A 72 -13.64 7.60 -2.77
CA GLN A 72 -14.29 8.86 -2.47
C GLN A 72 -14.19 9.78 -3.67
N TYR A 73 -15.30 10.44 -4.02
CA TYR A 73 -15.28 11.43 -5.08
C TYR A 73 -14.40 12.61 -4.66
N GLN A 74 -13.22 12.69 -5.27
CA GLN A 74 -12.39 13.88 -5.19
C GLN A 74 -12.87 14.83 -6.28
N ALA A 75 -13.58 15.89 -5.87
CA ALA A 75 -13.97 16.95 -6.78
C ALA A 75 -12.71 17.45 -7.50
N ASN A 76 -12.69 17.29 -8.82
CA ASN A 76 -11.55 17.56 -9.68
C ASN A 76 -11.08 19.00 -9.54
N ASN A 77 -10.14 19.26 -8.64
CA ASN A 77 -9.34 20.46 -8.70
C ASN A 77 -7.95 20.03 -9.18
N ASN A 78 -7.67 20.34 -10.45
CA ASN A 78 -6.33 20.45 -11.01
C ASN A 78 -5.50 21.57 -10.32
N TYR A 79 -5.61 21.73 -9.00
CA TYR A 79 -4.79 22.67 -8.24
C TYR A 79 -3.69 21.89 -7.53
N ALA A 80 -2.58 21.80 -8.26
CA ALA A 80 -1.24 21.45 -7.81
C ALA A 80 -1.04 20.03 -7.28
N ALA A 81 -0.29 19.26 -8.07
CA ALA A 81 0.70 18.35 -7.51
C ALA A 81 1.52 19.11 -6.45
N VAL A 82 1.22 18.87 -5.17
CA VAL A 82 2.11 19.24 -4.07
C VAL A 82 3.21 18.19 -4.03
N THR A 83 4.12 18.28 -4.99
CA THR A 83 5.50 17.91 -4.73
C THR A 83 6.11 19.05 -3.91
N GLY A 84 6.10 18.89 -2.58
CA GLY A 84 6.91 19.68 -1.65
C GLY A 84 6.30 21.01 -1.19
N ASN A 85 6.04 21.10 0.11
CA ASN A 85 5.94 22.32 0.92
C ASN A 85 5.02 23.45 0.39
N ALA A 86 3.74 23.44 0.77
CA ALA A 86 2.90 24.63 0.65
C ALA A 86 1.83 24.71 1.76
N THR A 87 2.22 25.27 2.91
CA THR A 87 1.29 25.86 3.89
C THR A 87 0.93 27.27 3.42
N ALA A 88 -0.32 27.55 3.00
CA ALA A 88 -1.00 28.84 3.24
C ALA A 88 -2.38 29.08 2.56
N SER A 89 -2.89 28.26 1.63
CA SER A 89 -4.02 28.71 0.77
C SER A 89 -5.32 27.87 0.79
N ILE A 90 -5.74 27.31 1.93
CA ILE A 90 -6.77 26.23 1.95
C ILE A 90 -8.18 26.64 2.47
N LEU A 91 -8.40 27.82 3.05
CA LEU A 91 -9.56 27.95 3.96
C LEU A 91 -10.93 28.34 3.35
N ALA A 92 -11.02 28.95 2.16
CA ALA A 92 -12.33 29.38 1.62
C ALA A 92 -12.92 28.44 0.54
N GLY A 93 -12.09 27.91 -0.38
CA GLY A 93 -12.52 26.92 -1.38
C GLY A 93 -12.67 25.50 -0.83
N GLY A 94 -12.04 25.19 0.32
CA GLY A 94 -12.07 23.87 0.94
C GLY A 94 -13.43 23.48 1.50
N ILE A 95 -14.21 24.42 2.04
CA ILE A 95 -15.49 24.13 2.70
C ILE A 95 -16.58 23.76 1.66
N VAL A 96 -16.68 24.51 0.56
CA VAL A 96 -17.66 24.22 -0.50
C VAL A 96 -17.35 22.88 -1.17
N ASN A 97 -16.09 22.61 -1.48
CA ASN A 97 -15.67 21.33 -2.05
C ASN A 97 -15.86 20.18 -1.07
N ALA A 98 -15.62 20.39 0.23
CA ALA A 98 -15.91 19.38 1.25
C ALA A 98 -17.41 19.08 1.36
N VAL A 99 -18.28 20.09 1.24
CA VAL A 99 -19.74 19.89 1.25
C VAL A 99 -20.23 19.17 -0.02
N VAL A 100 -19.71 19.54 -1.20
CA VAL A 100 -20.05 18.87 -2.47
C VAL A 100 -19.57 17.41 -2.45
N SER A 101 -18.30 17.17 -2.11
CA SER A 101 -17.78 15.81 -1.96
C SER A 101 -18.51 15.02 -0.86
N ALA A 102 -18.88 15.62 0.27
CA ALA A 102 -19.66 14.94 1.31
C ALA A 102 -21.08 14.58 0.81
N HIS A 103 -21.74 15.46 0.06
CA HIS A 103 -23.04 15.18 -0.54
C HIS A 103 -22.94 14.06 -1.58
N GLU A 104 -21.97 14.12 -2.48
CA GLU A 104 -21.77 13.10 -3.51
C GLU A 104 -21.37 11.76 -2.91
N ASN A 105 -20.50 11.74 -1.89
CA ASN A 105 -20.15 10.52 -1.16
C ASN A 105 -21.36 9.94 -0.43
N TYR A 106 -22.23 10.77 0.16
CA TYR A 106 -23.46 10.32 0.80
C TYR A 106 -24.44 9.71 -0.20
N GLN A 107 -24.62 10.33 -1.37
CA GLN A 107 -25.46 9.78 -2.44
C GLN A 107 -24.88 8.49 -3.01
N ALA A 108 -23.56 8.42 -3.18
CA ALA A 108 -22.86 7.21 -3.62
C ALA A 108 -23.03 6.07 -2.61
N ASP A 109 -22.86 6.33 -1.30
CA ASP A 109 -23.07 5.32 -0.27
C ASP A 109 -24.51 4.81 -0.25
N LYS A 110 -25.50 5.73 -0.32
CA LYS A 110 -26.92 5.37 -0.45
C LYS A 110 -27.20 4.49 -1.66
N ALA A 111 -26.65 4.85 -2.81
CA ALA A 111 -26.82 4.10 -4.04
C ALA A 111 -26.19 2.69 -3.96
N LEU A 112 -25.19 2.52 -3.10
CA LEU A 112 -24.51 1.25 -2.87
C LEU A 112 -25.12 0.38 -1.79
N GLN A 113 -25.99 0.91 -0.93
CA GLN A 113 -26.65 0.12 0.12
C GLN A 113 -27.25 -1.21 -0.38
N PRO A 114 -27.92 -1.27 -1.54
CA PRO A 114 -28.45 -2.54 -1.99
C PRO A 114 -27.37 -3.50 -2.55
N LEU A 115 -26.24 -2.99 -3.06
CA LEU A 115 -25.06 -3.82 -3.36
C LEU A 115 -24.43 -4.36 -2.06
N LYS A 116 -24.19 -3.50 -1.06
CA LYS A 116 -23.70 -3.90 0.27
C LYS A 116 -24.59 -4.97 0.88
N LYS A 117 -25.91 -4.81 0.79
CA LYS A 117 -26.89 -5.80 1.24
C LYS A 117 -26.77 -7.12 0.48
N SER A 118 -26.57 -7.09 -0.84
CA SER A 118 -26.40 -8.30 -1.66
C SER A 118 -25.10 -9.06 -1.38
N LEU A 119 -24.11 -8.39 -0.76
CA LEU A 119 -22.82 -8.96 -0.40
C LEU A 119 -22.68 -9.22 1.10
N LYS A 120 -23.71 -8.91 1.90
CA LYS A 120 -23.71 -9.09 3.35
C LYS A 120 -23.41 -10.52 3.78
N ASP A 121 -23.95 -11.49 3.04
CA ASP A 121 -23.78 -12.92 3.34
C ASP A 121 -22.56 -13.53 2.63
N TYR A 122 -21.81 -12.72 1.87
CA TYR A 122 -20.60 -13.14 1.19
C TYR A 122 -19.37 -12.81 2.05
N ASP A 123 -18.95 -13.76 2.89
CA ASP A 123 -17.74 -13.59 3.71
C ASP A 123 -16.46 -13.76 2.88
N TYR A 124 -16.13 -12.71 2.13
CA TYR A 124 -14.94 -12.68 1.31
C TYR A 124 -13.65 -12.91 2.12
N ARG A 125 -13.62 -12.48 3.38
CA ARG A 125 -12.43 -12.57 4.25
C ARG A 125 -12.13 -14.01 4.59
N GLN A 126 -13.16 -14.77 4.97
CA GLN A 126 -13.02 -16.20 5.23
C GLN A 126 -12.56 -16.94 3.98
N LEU A 127 -13.17 -16.64 2.82
CA LEU A 127 -12.77 -17.24 1.55
C LEU A 127 -11.32 -16.90 1.21
N PHE A 128 -10.91 -15.64 1.34
CA PHE A 128 -9.55 -15.18 1.06
C PHE A 128 -8.54 -15.88 1.95
N GLN A 129 -8.77 -15.90 3.27
CA GLN A 129 -7.90 -16.60 4.22
C GLN A 129 -7.77 -18.09 3.87
N GLN A 130 -8.86 -18.78 3.54
CA GLN A 130 -8.79 -20.20 3.16
C GLN A 130 -7.87 -20.42 1.94
N SER A 131 -7.99 -19.58 0.91
CA SER A 131 -7.14 -19.64 -0.28
C SER A 131 -5.67 -19.32 0.06
N LEU A 132 -5.44 -18.27 0.85
CA LEU A 132 -4.10 -17.88 1.26
C LEU A 132 -3.42 -18.93 2.13
N THR A 133 -4.09 -19.42 3.17
CA THR A 133 -3.59 -20.51 4.02
C THR A 133 -3.22 -21.74 3.17
N THR A 134 -4.03 -22.08 2.17
CA THR A 134 -3.74 -23.22 1.27
C THR A 134 -2.43 -23.00 0.52
N GLU A 135 -2.29 -21.86 -0.16
CA GLU A 135 -1.08 -21.52 -0.94
C GLU A 135 0.17 -21.36 -0.04
N LEU A 136 0.02 -20.81 1.16
CA LEU A 136 1.12 -20.66 2.12
C LEU A 136 1.57 -21.98 2.75
N SER A 137 0.65 -22.94 2.89
CA SER A 137 0.97 -24.26 3.45
C SER A 137 1.89 -25.08 2.55
N ASP A 138 1.92 -24.78 1.24
CA ASP A 138 2.82 -25.41 0.28
C ASP A 138 4.27 -24.90 0.41
N ILE A 139 4.49 -23.80 1.14
CA ILE A 139 5.83 -23.25 1.40
C ILE A 139 6.50 -24.05 2.52
N LYS A 140 7.33 -25.02 2.13
CA LYS A 140 7.96 -26.00 3.05
C LYS A 140 8.64 -25.39 4.28
N TRP A 141 9.31 -24.24 4.15
CA TRP A 141 10.05 -23.63 5.27
C TRP A 141 9.17 -22.83 6.22
N LEU A 142 7.93 -22.49 5.84
CA LEU A 142 7.09 -21.57 6.59
C LEU A 142 6.37 -22.26 7.75
N HIS A 143 6.03 -23.54 7.63
CA HIS A 143 5.38 -24.36 8.67
C HIS A 143 4.19 -23.66 9.35
N LEU A 144 3.14 -23.36 8.59
CA LEU A 144 1.96 -22.63 9.06
C LEU A 144 1.13 -23.47 10.06
N LYS A 145 0.81 -22.90 11.24
CA LYS A 145 0.08 -23.61 12.31
C LYS A 145 -1.30 -23.05 12.61
N GLN A 146 -1.39 -21.75 12.88
CA GLN A 146 -2.65 -21.11 13.23
C GLN A 146 -3.02 -20.04 12.21
N LYS A 147 -4.33 -19.83 12.08
CA LYS A 147 -4.93 -18.79 11.25
C LYS A 147 -5.97 -18.04 12.04
N GLN A 148 -5.95 -16.72 11.93
CA GLN A 148 -6.89 -15.84 12.63
C GLN A 148 -7.41 -14.75 11.69
N ILE A 149 -8.70 -14.42 11.79
CA ILE A 149 -9.29 -13.24 11.13
C ILE A 149 -9.61 -12.22 12.23
N THR A 150 -9.23 -10.97 12.00
CA THR A 150 -9.58 -9.85 12.89
C THR A 150 -10.25 -8.74 12.10
N ASP A 151 -11.25 -8.12 12.70
CA ASP A 151 -11.88 -6.93 12.14
C ASP A 151 -10.97 -5.71 12.37
N ASN A 152 -10.61 -5.01 11.29
CA ASN A 152 -9.98 -3.68 11.30
C ASN A 152 -8.90 -3.49 12.38
N SER A 153 -7.77 -4.21 12.25
CA SER A 153 -6.68 -4.06 13.21
C SER A 153 -5.94 -2.74 12.96
N ASN A 154 -6.01 -1.81 13.91
CA ASN A 154 -5.13 -0.65 13.88
C ASN A 154 -3.69 -1.04 14.29
N ASP A 155 -2.73 -0.12 14.08
CA ASP A 155 -1.31 -0.34 14.41
C ASP A 155 -1.10 -0.77 15.86
N ARG A 156 -1.90 -0.23 16.79
CA ARG A 156 -1.81 -0.60 18.21
C ARG A 156 -2.23 -2.05 18.47
N GLN A 157 -3.29 -2.52 17.81
CA GLN A 157 -3.72 -3.92 17.91
C GLN A 157 -2.68 -4.84 17.27
N LYS A 158 -2.17 -4.48 16.10
CA LYS A 158 -1.07 -5.19 15.45
C LYS A 158 0.17 -5.29 16.35
N ASP A 159 0.58 -4.19 16.98
CA ASP A 159 1.68 -4.18 17.96
C ASP A 159 1.40 -5.09 19.17
N GLN A 160 0.16 -5.13 19.65
CA GLN A 160 -0.24 -6.03 20.74
C GLN A 160 -0.15 -7.49 20.33
N TYR A 161 -0.62 -7.85 19.12
CA TYR A 161 -0.43 -9.20 18.57
C TYR A 161 1.04 -9.55 18.45
N ILE A 162 1.85 -8.62 17.92
CA ILE A 162 3.29 -8.81 17.77
C ILE A 162 3.98 -9.04 19.13
N LYS A 163 3.59 -8.30 20.17
CA LYS A 163 4.11 -8.46 21.54
C LYS A 163 3.67 -9.78 22.19
N ASN A 164 2.49 -10.27 21.84
CA ASN A 164 1.93 -11.51 22.37
C ASN A 164 2.35 -12.76 21.58
N MET A 165 3.22 -12.62 20.56
CA MET A 165 3.72 -13.73 19.75
C MET A 165 4.40 -14.86 20.54
N ASN A 166 4.78 -14.62 21.80
CA ASN A 166 5.40 -15.63 22.65
C ASN A 166 4.59 -16.93 22.76
N GLN A 167 3.29 -16.87 22.53
CA GLN A 167 2.37 -18.01 22.54
C GLN A 167 2.02 -18.55 21.15
N MET A 168 2.43 -17.85 20.09
CA MET A 168 1.98 -18.10 18.73
C MET A 168 3.05 -18.82 17.91
N GLY A 169 4.33 -18.45 18.01
CA GLY A 169 5.39 -19.12 17.24
C GLY A 169 6.63 -18.25 17.03
N ASP A 170 7.47 -18.62 16.06
CA ASP A 170 8.69 -17.89 15.74
C ASP A 170 8.48 -16.82 14.66
N ALA A 171 7.39 -16.91 13.90
CA ALA A 171 7.05 -15.92 12.88
C ALA A 171 5.53 -15.73 12.74
N PHE A 172 5.16 -14.62 12.11
CA PHE A 172 3.77 -14.22 11.94
C PHE A 172 3.59 -13.42 10.66
N ILE A 173 2.68 -13.89 9.81
CA ILE A 173 2.25 -13.23 8.59
C ILE A 173 1.02 -12.41 8.92
N PHE A 174 1.14 -11.11 8.71
CA PHE A 174 0.05 -10.17 8.78
C PHE A 174 -0.38 -9.78 7.37
N VAL A 175 -1.67 -9.89 7.08
CA VAL A 175 -2.25 -9.47 5.81
C VAL A 175 -3.34 -8.46 6.09
N ASP A 176 -3.15 -7.22 5.63
CA ASP A 176 -4.20 -6.21 5.64
C ASP A 176 -4.88 -6.16 4.27
N LEU A 177 -6.14 -6.57 4.23
CA LEU A 177 -6.93 -6.73 3.03
C LEU A 177 -7.99 -5.63 2.94
N SER A 178 -7.91 -4.83 1.88
CA SER A 178 -8.93 -3.86 1.51
C SER A 178 -9.51 -4.19 0.14
N TYR A 179 -10.76 -3.79 -0.07
CA TYR A 179 -11.43 -3.92 -1.35
C TYR A 179 -12.35 -2.73 -1.57
N GLU A 180 -12.21 -2.12 -2.74
CA GLU A 180 -12.78 -0.85 -3.11
C GLU A 180 -13.43 -0.93 -4.49
N LEU A 181 -14.59 -0.29 -4.65
CA LEU A 181 -15.19 0.00 -5.94
C LEU A 181 -14.84 1.42 -6.35
N SER A 182 -14.40 1.58 -7.60
CA SER A 182 -14.09 2.90 -8.15
C SER A 182 -15.31 3.81 -8.18
N HIS A 183 -15.10 5.09 -8.43
CA HIS A 183 -16.15 5.98 -8.91
C HIS A 183 -15.94 6.24 -10.42
N PRO A 184 -16.86 5.82 -11.33
CA PRO A 184 -18.28 5.50 -11.14
C PRO A 184 -18.64 4.00 -11.06
N MET A 185 -17.83 3.17 -10.40
CA MET A 185 -18.00 1.71 -10.20
C MET A 185 -17.75 0.87 -11.45
N ASP A 186 -16.81 1.31 -12.28
CA ASP A 186 -16.39 0.63 -13.50
C ASP A 186 -15.26 -0.39 -13.27
N HIS A 187 -14.62 -0.37 -12.10
CA HIS A 187 -13.62 -1.36 -11.72
C HIS A 187 -13.60 -1.61 -10.21
N MET A 188 -13.14 -2.80 -9.85
CA MET A 188 -12.96 -3.22 -8.46
C MET A 188 -11.48 -3.42 -8.19
N THR A 189 -11.02 -2.86 -7.08
CA THR A 189 -9.64 -2.96 -6.62
C THR A 189 -9.62 -3.75 -5.32
N VAL A 190 -8.83 -4.82 -5.26
CA VAL A 190 -8.54 -5.56 -4.02
C VAL A 190 -7.06 -5.42 -3.72
N THR A 191 -6.72 -4.90 -2.55
CA THR A 191 -5.33 -4.71 -2.13
C THR A 191 -5.05 -5.54 -0.88
N ALA A 192 -3.95 -6.30 -0.93
CA ALA A 192 -3.40 -7.01 0.21
C ALA A 192 -2.01 -6.44 0.53
N GLN A 193 -1.86 -5.84 1.71
CA GLN A 193 -0.54 -5.48 2.26
C GLN A 193 -0.08 -6.64 3.13
N VAL A 194 1.04 -7.25 2.76
CA VAL A 194 1.55 -8.44 3.44
C VAL A 194 2.85 -8.10 4.13
N GLU A 195 2.92 -8.46 5.40
CA GLU A 195 4.08 -8.28 6.23
C GLU A 195 4.38 -9.57 7.00
N LEU A 196 5.64 -9.96 7.07
CA LEU A 196 6.09 -11.10 7.85
C LEU A 196 7.04 -10.59 8.92
N TYR A 197 6.67 -10.85 10.16
CA TYR A 197 7.47 -10.56 11.33
C TYR A 197 8.06 -11.86 11.85
N LYS A 198 9.34 -11.80 12.25
CA LYS A 198 10.01 -12.88 12.95
C LYS A 198 10.28 -12.44 14.38
N ARG A 199 10.09 -13.34 15.33
CA ARG A 199 10.43 -13.13 16.74
C ARG A 199 11.94 -13.23 16.91
N ASP A 200 12.56 -12.16 17.42
CA ASP A 200 13.89 -12.22 18.01
C ASP A 200 13.78 -12.08 19.54
N LEU A 201 14.86 -12.41 20.27
CA LEU A 201 14.88 -12.49 21.74
C LEU A 201 14.35 -11.25 22.48
N LYS A 202 14.39 -10.07 21.86
CA LYS A 202 14.03 -8.78 22.50
C LYS A 202 12.91 -8.03 21.80
N LYS A 203 12.68 -8.29 20.51
CA LYS A 203 11.70 -7.59 19.68
C LYS A 203 11.39 -8.42 18.44
N SER A 204 10.22 -8.22 17.87
CA SER A 204 9.92 -8.77 16.55
C SER A 204 10.55 -7.88 15.48
N THR A 205 11.10 -8.52 14.45
CA THR A 205 11.74 -7.86 13.32
C THR A 205 10.90 -8.12 12.07
N LEU A 206 10.57 -7.05 11.33
CA LEU A 206 9.97 -7.19 10.01
C LEU A 206 11.01 -7.79 9.08
N VAL A 207 10.73 -8.97 8.52
CA VAL A 207 11.64 -9.71 7.64
C VAL A 207 11.12 -9.82 6.21
N TYR A 208 9.86 -9.47 5.97
CA TYR A 208 9.32 -9.29 4.62
C TYR A 208 8.16 -8.31 4.61
N LYS A 209 8.02 -7.59 3.49
CA LYS A 209 6.91 -6.68 3.21
C LYS A 209 6.65 -6.64 1.71
N ASN A 210 5.40 -6.64 1.29
CA ASN A 210 5.03 -6.27 -0.07
C ASN A 210 3.55 -5.84 -0.14
N THR A 211 3.18 -5.17 -1.24
CA THR A 211 1.80 -4.86 -1.58
C THR A 211 1.40 -5.61 -2.84
N PHE A 212 0.21 -6.18 -2.83
CA PHE A 212 -0.39 -6.88 -3.94
C PHE A 212 -1.73 -6.22 -4.26
N THR A 213 -1.95 -5.88 -5.52
CA THR A 213 -3.21 -5.28 -5.95
C THR A 213 -3.78 -6.08 -7.11
N TYR A 214 -5.06 -6.43 -7.00
CA TYR A 214 -5.86 -6.98 -8.08
C TYR A 214 -6.86 -5.94 -8.55
N ILE A 215 -6.92 -5.70 -9.85
CA ILE A 215 -7.82 -4.73 -10.46
C ILE A 215 -8.60 -5.43 -11.56
N ASP A 216 -9.92 -5.43 -11.42
CA ASP A 216 -10.83 -5.98 -12.42
C ASP A 216 -11.74 -4.93 -13.02
N GLU A 217 -11.84 -4.93 -14.34
CA GLU A 217 -12.89 -4.15 -14.99
C GLU A 217 -14.23 -4.84 -14.75
N LEU A 218 -15.21 -4.03 -14.38
CA LEU A 218 -16.58 -4.44 -14.20
C LEU A 218 -17.36 -4.12 -15.50
N ALA A 219 -18.39 -4.92 -15.78
CA ALA A 219 -19.11 -4.80 -17.05
C ALA A 219 -19.66 -3.37 -17.24
N LYS A 220 -19.26 -2.72 -18.33
CA LYS A 220 -19.81 -1.42 -18.74
C LYS A 220 -21.25 -1.60 -19.23
N PRO A 221 -22.23 -0.83 -18.71
CA PRO A 221 -23.58 -0.89 -19.23
C PRO A 221 -23.61 -0.41 -20.70
N ALA A 222 -24.30 -1.14 -21.56
CA ALA A 222 -24.40 -0.82 -22.99
C ALA A 222 -25.28 0.41 -23.29
N LYS A 223 -26.08 0.83 -22.32
CA LYS A 223 -26.93 2.02 -22.34
C LYS A 223 -26.49 2.95 -21.21
N PRO A 224 -26.86 4.24 -21.23
CA PRO A 224 -26.76 5.12 -20.06
C PRO A 224 -27.72 4.67 -18.95
N MET A 225 -27.52 3.46 -18.41
CA MET A 225 -27.96 3.07 -17.08
C MET A 225 -26.84 3.43 -16.11
N THR A 226 -27.21 3.74 -14.86
CA THR A 226 -26.19 3.88 -13.83
C THR A 226 -25.57 2.50 -13.58
N PHE A 227 -24.26 2.41 -13.34
CA PHE A 227 -23.62 1.12 -13.02
C PHE A 227 -24.36 0.40 -11.89
N ILE A 228 -24.87 1.15 -10.91
CA ILE A 228 -25.70 0.68 -9.79
C ILE A 228 -26.86 -0.20 -10.28
N ASP A 229 -27.61 0.21 -11.30
CA ASP A 229 -28.76 -0.58 -11.78
C ASP A 229 -28.32 -1.96 -12.30
N LEU A 230 -27.18 -2.03 -13.00
CA LEU A 230 -26.60 -3.27 -13.50
C LEU A 230 -26.13 -4.18 -12.35
N TRP A 231 -25.57 -3.58 -11.30
CA TRP A 231 -25.18 -4.26 -10.07
C TRP A 231 -26.36 -4.86 -9.32
N LEU A 232 -27.47 -4.12 -9.24
CA LEU A 232 -28.68 -4.58 -8.58
C LEU A 232 -29.36 -5.69 -9.38
N ALA A 233 -29.42 -5.55 -10.70
CA ALA A 233 -30.02 -6.55 -11.58
C ALA A 233 -29.32 -7.92 -11.48
N ASN A 234 -28.00 -7.95 -11.25
CA ASN A 234 -27.24 -9.19 -11.08
C ASN A 234 -26.99 -9.59 -9.62
N GLN A 235 -27.61 -8.89 -8.66
CA GLN A 235 -27.47 -9.11 -7.22
C GLN A 235 -26.00 -9.18 -6.75
N GLY A 236 -25.11 -8.37 -7.33
CA GLY A 236 -23.69 -8.39 -6.99
C GLY A 236 -22.90 -9.60 -7.51
N ALA A 237 -23.47 -10.41 -8.41
CA ALA A 237 -22.80 -11.60 -8.94
C ALA A 237 -21.44 -11.29 -9.60
N GLN A 238 -21.33 -10.16 -10.29
CA GLN A 238 -20.06 -9.74 -10.91
C GLN A 238 -19.00 -9.39 -9.86
N ALA A 239 -19.35 -8.76 -8.74
CA ALA A 239 -18.39 -8.51 -7.64
C ALA A 239 -17.96 -9.83 -7.04
N ARG A 240 -18.89 -10.74 -6.73
CA ARG A 240 -18.55 -12.05 -6.17
C ARG A 240 -17.61 -12.81 -7.10
N LYS A 241 -17.85 -12.77 -8.42
CA LYS A 241 -16.95 -13.37 -9.42
C LYS A 241 -15.56 -12.72 -9.34
N SER A 242 -15.51 -11.40 -9.42
CA SER A 242 -14.27 -10.64 -9.39
C SER A 242 -13.48 -10.85 -8.09
N MET A 243 -14.16 -10.91 -6.95
CA MET A 243 -13.57 -11.18 -5.63
C MET A 243 -13.03 -12.61 -5.58
N ASN A 244 -13.75 -13.59 -6.12
CA ASN A 244 -13.25 -14.96 -6.18
C ASN A 244 -11.99 -15.09 -7.05
N GLU A 245 -11.95 -14.41 -8.21
CA GLU A 245 -10.75 -14.33 -9.04
C GLU A 245 -9.60 -13.63 -8.30
N ALA A 246 -9.88 -12.50 -7.64
CA ALA A 246 -8.93 -11.74 -6.84
C ALA A 246 -8.29 -12.62 -5.75
N LYS A 247 -9.10 -13.34 -4.99
CA LYS A 247 -8.65 -14.30 -3.97
C LYS A 247 -7.64 -15.28 -4.54
N MET A 248 -8.00 -16.00 -5.61
CA MET A 248 -7.14 -17.04 -6.18
C MET A 248 -5.82 -16.45 -6.70
N MET A 249 -5.89 -15.33 -7.43
CA MET A 249 -4.71 -14.73 -8.04
C MET A 249 -3.79 -14.07 -7.01
N LEU A 250 -4.35 -13.37 -6.01
CA LEU A 250 -3.58 -12.73 -4.95
C LEU A 250 -2.96 -13.76 -4.01
N SER A 251 -3.70 -14.79 -3.56
CA SER A 251 -3.13 -15.82 -2.68
C SER A 251 -1.92 -16.51 -3.31
N SER A 252 -2.05 -16.89 -4.58
CA SER A 252 -0.96 -17.51 -5.34
C SER A 252 0.21 -16.55 -5.56
N ALA A 253 -0.05 -15.27 -5.89
CA ALA A 253 1.00 -14.28 -6.05
C ALA A 253 1.76 -14.00 -4.74
N ILE A 254 1.05 -13.94 -3.61
CA ILE A 254 1.64 -13.76 -2.27
C ILE A 254 2.54 -14.94 -1.94
N ALA A 255 2.06 -16.17 -2.08
CA ALA A 255 2.85 -17.37 -1.77
C ALA A 255 4.09 -17.49 -2.67
N LYS A 256 3.94 -17.21 -3.97
CA LYS A 256 5.06 -17.18 -4.92
C LYS A 256 6.11 -16.13 -4.55
N ASP A 257 5.69 -14.92 -4.20
CA ASP A 257 6.61 -13.82 -3.87
C ASP A 257 7.31 -14.04 -2.52
N ILE A 258 6.63 -14.59 -1.51
CA ILE A 258 7.23 -15.03 -0.24
C ILE A 258 8.23 -16.17 -0.47
N SER A 259 7.95 -17.07 -1.41
CA SER A 259 8.84 -18.18 -1.76
C SER A 259 10.11 -17.76 -2.49
N ASP A 260 10.17 -16.56 -3.07
CA ASP A 260 11.30 -16.09 -3.90
C ASP A 260 12.18 -15.04 -3.17
N PRO A 261 13.38 -15.44 -2.68
CA PRO A 261 14.27 -14.54 -1.95
C PRO A 261 15.11 -13.67 -2.89
N THR A 262 15.14 -14.02 -4.18
CA THR A 262 16.12 -13.50 -5.14
C THR A 262 15.63 -12.28 -5.88
N ILE A 263 14.31 -12.10 -5.98
CA ILE A 263 13.74 -10.89 -6.55
C ILE A 263 14.06 -9.75 -5.60
N ARG A 264 15.09 -8.97 -5.87
CA ARG A 264 15.21 -7.61 -5.34
C ARG A 264 14.54 -6.68 -6.35
N PRO A 265 13.89 -5.58 -5.92
CA PRO A 265 13.49 -4.55 -6.86
C PRO A 265 14.78 -4.00 -7.49
N ASP A 266 15.14 -4.55 -8.64
CA ASP A 266 16.25 -4.04 -9.42
C ASP A 266 15.71 -2.82 -10.17
N ASN A 267 16.15 -1.64 -9.72
CA ASN A 267 15.83 -0.37 -10.33
C ASN A 267 16.35 -0.26 -11.78
N LYS A 268 17.08 -1.26 -12.29
CA LYS A 268 17.55 -1.35 -13.67
C LYS A 268 16.69 -2.23 -14.57
N LYS A 269 15.67 -2.94 -14.04
CA LYS A 269 14.76 -3.68 -14.93
C LYS A 269 13.98 -2.66 -15.76
N PRO A 270 14.09 -2.68 -17.10
CA PRO A 270 13.39 -1.71 -17.93
C PRO A 270 11.89 -1.88 -17.72
N THR A 271 11.21 -0.81 -17.33
CA THR A 271 9.75 -0.79 -17.35
C THR A 271 9.30 -0.89 -18.82
N ASN A 272 8.63 -1.98 -19.17
CA ASN A 272 8.25 -2.29 -20.56
C ASN A 272 6.74 -2.08 -20.80
N VAL A 273 5.99 -1.77 -19.75
CA VAL A 273 4.57 -1.47 -19.84
C VAL A 273 4.21 -0.27 -18.98
N TRP A 274 3.16 0.42 -19.43
CA TRP A 274 2.43 1.41 -18.64
C TRP A 274 1.05 0.84 -18.38
N TYR A 275 0.64 0.74 -17.12
CA TYR A 275 -0.74 0.40 -16.80
C TYR A 275 -1.45 1.63 -16.25
N SER A 276 -2.72 1.80 -16.63
CA SER A 276 -3.55 2.94 -16.23
C SER A 276 -4.92 2.47 -15.81
N VAL A 277 -5.35 2.92 -14.63
CA VAL A 277 -6.66 2.64 -14.05
C VAL A 277 -7.25 3.98 -13.65
N GLY A 278 -8.42 4.30 -14.23
CA GLY A 278 -8.95 5.66 -14.19
C GLY A 278 -7.97 6.66 -14.81
N ARG A 279 -7.61 7.70 -14.05
CA ARG A 279 -6.71 8.78 -14.48
C ARG A 279 -5.26 8.60 -14.06
N THR A 280 -4.99 7.60 -13.21
CA THR A 280 -3.64 7.33 -12.73
C THR A 280 -3.03 6.23 -13.57
N GLY A 281 -1.71 6.30 -13.73
CA GLY A 281 -0.96 5.22 -14.36
C GLY A 281 0.44 5.14 -13.80
N GLN A 282 1.04 3.97 -13.92
CA GLN A 282 2.37 3.72 -13.42
C GLN A 282 3.13 2.83 -14.40
N ALA A 283 4.43 3.11 -14.50
CA ALA A 283 5.36 2.25 -15.23
C ALA A 283 5.61 0.95 -14.44
N ALA A 284 5.60 -0.17 -15.14
CA ALA A 284 5.82 -1.49 -14.56
C ALA A 284 6.55 -2.41 -15.55
N TYR A 285 7.00 -3.54 -15.02
CA TYR A 285 7.47 -4.68 -15.79
C TYR A 285 6.36 -5.74 -15.87
N LEU A 286 6.08 -6.25 -17.06
CA LEU A 286 5.18 -7.39 -17.25
C LEU A 286 5.89 -8.69 -16.89
N GLU A 287 5.47 -9.35 -15.81
CA GLU A 287 6.01 -10.65 -15.38
C GLU A 287 5.38 -11.80 -16.16
N GLU A 288 4.05 -11.79 -16.29
CA GLU A 288 3.28 -12.91 -16.82
C GLU A 288 1.93 -12.44 -17.37
N LYS A 289 1.40 -13.16 -18.38
CA LYS A 289 0.00 -13.02 -18.80
C LYS A 289 -0.75 -14.31 -18.51
N LYS A 290 -1.85 -14.22 -17.77
CA LYS A 290 -2.77 -15.34 -17.48
C LYS A 290 -4.15 -15.01 -18.04
N GLY A 291 -4.45 -15.53 -19.22
CA GLY A 291 -5.70 -15.23 -19.93
C GLY A 291 -5.84 -13.73 -20.21
N LYS A 292 -6.90 -13.10 -19.69
CA LYS A 292 -7.16 -11.64 -19.82
C LYS A 292 -6.46 -10.78 -18.76
N LYS A 293 -5.62 -11.39 -17.91
CA LYS A 293 -4.94 -10.71 -16.80
C LYS A 293 -3.46 -10.60 -17.09
N SER A 294 -2.91 -9.43 -16.80
CA SER A 294 -1.47 -9.16 -16.79
C SER A 294 -1.01 -9.09 -15.34
N ILE A 295 0.05 -9.83 -15.01
CA ILE A 295 0.75 -9.75 -13.72
C ILE A 295 1.96 -8.85 -13.92
N LEU A 296 1.97 -7.73 -13.23
CA LEU A 296 2.95 -6.66 -13.37
C LEU A 296 3.71 -6.50 -12.05
N ARG A 297 4.97 -6.09 -12.14
CA ARG A 297 5.75 -5.61 -11.00
C ARG A 297 6.17 -4.16 -11.21
N THR A 298 5.88 -3.29 -10.25
CA THR A 298 6.29 -1.89 -10.31
C THR A 298 7.80 -1.76 -10.02
N LYS A 299 8.38 -0.60 -10.32
CA LYS A 299 9.78 -0.30 -9.97
C LYS A 299 10.10 -0.41 -8.47
N PHE A 300 9.09 -0.32 -7.60
CA PHE A 300 9.21 -0.44 -6.15
C PHE A 300 8.92 -1.85 -5.62
N GLY A 301 8.60 -2.79 -6.52
CA GLY A 301 8.43 -4.21 -6.21
C GLY A 301 6.99 -4.66 -5.93
N LYS A 302 6.04 -3.73 -5.86
CA LYS A 302 4.58 -4.01 -5.75
C LYS A 302 4.14 -4.89 -6.92
N ILE A 303 3.29 -5.88 -6.63
CA ILE A 303 2.67 -6.72 -7.67
C ILE A 303 1.27 -6.19 -7.99
N VAL A 304 0.98 -6.04 -9.28
CA VAL A 304 -0.32 -5.59 -9.77
C VAL A 304 -0.86 -6.60 -10.78
N ILE A 305 -2.01 -7.17 -10.49
CA ILE A 305 -2.73 -8.11 -11.34
C ILE A 305 -3.91 -7.34 -11.92
N VAL A 306 -3.91 -7.11 -13.23
CA VAL A 306 -4.85 -6.16 -13.86
C VAL A 306 -5.34 -6.69 -15.20
N ASN A 307 -6.58 -6.36 -15.62
CA ASN A 307 -7.04 -6.70 -16.97
C ASN A 307 -6.10 -6.10 -18.02
N SER A 308 -5.75 -6.90 -19.03
CA SER A 308 -4.78 -6.49 -20.05
C SER A 308 -5.19 -5.25 -20.84
N GLN A 309 -6.47 -4.89 -20.88
CA GLN A 309 -6.95 -3.65 -21.52
C GLN A 309 -6.49 -2.38 -20.80
N PHE A 310 -6.17 -2.46 -19.50
CA PHE A 310 -5.59 -1.35 -18.75
C PHE A 310 -4.07 -1.23 -18.97
N VAL A 311 -3.47 -2.13 -19.76
CA VAL A 311 -2.03 -2.21 -19.96
C VAL A 311 -1.69 -1.80 -21.39
N THR A 312 -0.93 -0.72 -21.52
CA THR A 312 -0.34 -0.30 -22.79
C THR A 312 1.13 -0.73 -22.81
N THR A 313 1.50 -1.58 -23.78
CA THR A 313 2.91 -1.85 -24.05
C THR A 313 3.53 -0.61 -24.70
N LYS A 314 4.59 -0.08 -24.09
CA LYS A 314 5.35 1.02 -24.69
C LYS A 314 6.74 0.50 -25.02
N HIS A 315 7.05 0.41 -26.31
CA HIS A 315 8.41 0.14 -26.76
C HIS A 315 9.22 1.44 -26.68
N ASN A 316 10.34 1.44 -25.95
CA ASN A 316 11.35 2.51 -25.90
C ASN A 316 11.00 3.74 -25.03
N TRP A 317 10.92 3.58 -23.71
CA TRP A 317 11.19 4.69 -22.80
C TRP A 317 12.69 4.67 -22.47
N ARG A 318 13.40 5.74 -22.84
CA ARG A 318 14.67 6.07 -22.18
C ARG A 318 14.26 6.62 -20.81
N GLU A 319 14.43 5.82 -19.76
CA GLU A 319 14.37 6.29 -18.37
C GLU A 319 15.54 7.24 -18.07
#